data_AF-A0A9D7MQA9-F1
#
_entry.id   AF-A0A9D7MQA9-F1
#
_cell.length_a   1.000
_cell.length_b   1.000
_cell.length_c   1.000
_cell.angle_alpha   90.00
_cell.angle_beta   90.00
_cell.angle_gamma   90.00
#
_symmetry.space_group_name_H-M   'P 1'
#
loop_
_entity.id
_entity.type
_entity.pdbx_description
1 polymer ?
#
loop_
_entity_poly.entity_id
_entity_poly.type
_entity_poly.pdbx_seq_one_letter_code
_entity_poly.pdbx_strand_id
1 'polypeptide(L)'
;MSGAKPNVAAVAGATTTTTAAGSGATMQPNRTIGFGFKVLGVLGTSPDPSKLNADVALTGQFSNTGGMVNIGFIGDLWMKAKASRTCIRPVKGTLNINYDFTTQIFDLNATMTVNKPPVTGNGNLKVHLEGKTGIWYVKLGEPTNRNTVTVNFLGTSISANAYFMFGKNITPPYRFTQRTYNGLASVGCYGMTPSSSGTTERSRAMDLPVDLMLALIRERMRDIVARLKAKWRFAGGFEFNASLLRYPNGSLCGGDGMNWWYVQANVAAYAIASASVYITPKKISDGCLVCCTKNHPNGCTFNIATIKLCAWAEADSRTTHGYKVRQTARMTC
;
A
#
# COMPACT_ATOMS: atom_id res chain seq x y z
N MET A 1 -17.93 -3.65 -28.67
CA MET A 1 -16.91 -2.82 -29.33
C MET A 1 -15.79 -2.56 -28.34
N SER A 2 -14.51 -2.68 -28.71
CA SER A 2 -13.59 -1.67 -28.18
C SER A 2 -14.08 -0.40 -28.86
N GLY A 3 -14.86 0.42 -28.14
CA GLY A 3 -15.47 1.62 -28.70
C GLY A 3 -14.40 2.42 -29.44
N ALA A 4 -14.80 3.13 -30.51
CA ALA A 4 -13.89 3.90 -31.35
C ALA A 4 -12.78 4.50 -30.50
N LYS A 5 -11.52 4.13 -30.72
CA LYS A 5 -10.44 4.59 -29.85
C LYS A 5 -10.18 6.04 -30.23
N PRO A 6 -10.58 7.01 -29.39
CA PRO A 6 -10.38 8.40 -29.74
C PRO A 6 -8.87 8.69 -29.77
N ASN A 7 -8.44 9.41 -30.81
CA ASN A 7 -7.04 9.75 -31.00
C ASN A 7 -6.62 10.84 -30.00
N VAL A 8 -5.96 10.41 -28.92
CA VAL A 8 -5.51 11.31 -27.86
C VAL A 8 -4.52 12.37 -28.36
N ALA A 9 -3.71 12.04 -29.38
CA ALA A 9 -2.78 13.02 -29.96
C ALA A 9 -3.50 14.12 -30.74
N ALA A 10 -4.62 13.80 -31.39
CA ALA A 10 -5.44 14.78 -32.08
C ALA A 10 -6.16 15.74 -31.11
N VAL A 11 -6.64 15.23 -29.97
CA VAL A 11 -7.29 16.05 -28.94
C VAL A 11 -6.26 16.90 -28.17
N ALA A 12 -5.10 16.33 -27.82
CA ALA A 12 -4.04 17.05 -27.10
C ALA A 12 -3.35 18.15 -27.93
N GLY A 13 -3.48 18.10 -29.27
CA GLY A 13 -2.95 19.10 -30.20
C GLY A 13 -3.97 20.15 -30.65
N ALA A 14 -5.21 20.13 -30.16
CA ALA A 14 -6.24 21.08 -30.55
C ALA A 14 -5.95 22.47 -29.98
N THR A 15 -5.66 23.44 -30.85
CA THR A 15 -5.33 24.83 -30.49
C THR A 15 -6.47 25.82 -30.71
N THR A 16 -7.61 25.37 -31.25
CA THR A 16 -8.76 26.22 -31.58
C THR A 16 -10.08 25.56 -31.16
N THR A 17 -11.04 26.36 -30.70
CA THR A 17 -12.44 25.95 -30.52
C THR A 17 -13.08 25.73 -31.90
N THR A 18 -13.27 24.47 -32.29
CA THR A 18 -13.91 24.12 -33.56
C THR A 18 -15.40 23.85 -33.35
N THR A 19 -16.26 24.48 -34.15
CA THR A 19 -17.73 24.22 -34.18
C THR A 19 -18.12 22.94 -34.93
N ALA A 20 -17.16 22.29 -35.60
CA ALA A 20 -17.36 21.02 -36.29
C ALA A 20 -16.70 19.87 -35.50
N ALA A 21 -17.51 18.95 -34.98
CA ALA A 21 -17.04 17.76 -34.26
C ALA A 21 -16.47 16.72 -35.24
N GLY A 22 -15.20 16.87 -35.62
CA GLY A 22 -14.44 15.82 -36.29
C GLY A 22 -14.04 14.74 -35.28
N SER A 23 -14.84 13.68 -35.15
CA SER A 23 -14.48 12.52 -34.33
C SER A 23 -13.28 11.82 -34.97
N GLY A 24 -12.06 12.15 -34.57
CA GLY A 24 -10.84 11.42 -34.94
C GLY A 24 -10.76 10.01 -34.35
N ALA A 25 -11.90 9.33 -34.20
CA ALA A 25 -12.05 8.04 -33.54
C ALA A 25 -12.17 6.92 -34.58
N THR A 26 -11.26 5.95 -34.52
CA THR A 26 -11.30 4.78 -35.39
C THR A 26 -12.17 3.70 -34.76
N MET A 27 -13.28 3.33 -35.39
CA MET A 27 -14.15 2.23 -34.97
C MET A 27 -13.42 0.89 -35.15
N GLN A 28 -13.32 0.08 -34.08
CA GLN A 28 -12.83 -1.30 -34.15
C GLN A 28 -13.98 -2.26 -33.78
N PRO A 29 -14.57 -2.97 -34.76
CA PRO A 29 -15.70 -3.88 -34.49
C PRO A 29 -15.29 -5.02 -33.54
N ASN A 30 -16.14 -5.33 -32.56
CA ASN A 30 -16.02 -6.54 -31.76
C ASN A 30 -17.33 -7.32 -31.87
N ARG A 31 -17.26 -8.52 -32.46
CA ARG A 31 -18.42 -9.36 -32.80
C ARG A 31 -19.17 -9.93 -31.59
N THR A 32 -18.64 -9.81 -30.37
CA THR A 32 -19.28 -10.33 -29.14
C THR A 32 -20.14 -9.30 -28.40
N ILE A 33 -20.23 -8.06 -28.90
CA ILE A 33 -20.94 -6.96 -28.24
C ILE A 33 -21.89 -6.32 -29.25
N GLY A 34 -23.20 -6.31 -28.95
CA GLY A 34 -24.24 -5.77 -29.84
C GLY A 34 -24.07 -4.28 -30.15
N PHE A 35 -24.24 -3.41 -29.14
CA PHE A 35 -24.09 -1.96 -29.30
C PHE A 35 -23.44 -1.31 -28.06
N GLY A 36 -22.85 -0.13 -28.20
CA GLY A 36 -22.06 0.53 -27.16
C GLY A 36 -21.32 1.77 -27.67
N PHE A 37 -20.85 2.61 -26.76
CA PHE A 37 -20.17 3.86 -27.08
C PHE A 37 -18.95 4.09 -26.18
N LYS A 38 -18.05 4.94 -26.67
CA LYS A 38 -16.90 5.44 -25.90
C LYS A 38 -16.64 6.90 -26.27
N VAL A 39 -16.66 7.79 -25.29
CA VAL A 39 -16.40 9.23 -25.45
C VAL A 39 -15.22 9.61 -24.57
N LEU A 40 -14.17 10.20 -25.13
CA LEU A 40 -12.97 10.61 -24.39
C LEU A 40 -12.93 12.13 -24.21
N GLY A 41 -12.73 12.55 -22.96
CA GLY A 41 -12.24 13.87 -22.61
C GLY A 41 -10.74 13.82 -22.29
N VAL A 42 -10.00 14.81 -22.79
CA VAL A 42 -8.61 15.07 -22.42
C VAL A 42 -8.60 16.36 -21.60
N LEU A 43 -8.07 16.28 -20.39
CA LEU A 43 -8.03 17.35 -19.41
C LEU A 43 -6.57 17.76 -19.19
N GLY A 44 -6.33 19.07 -19.16
CA GLY A 44 -5.03 19.66 -18.84
C GLY A 44 -5.22 20.94 -18.04
N THR A 45 -4.31 21.20 -17.12
CA THR A 45 -4.33 22.42 -16.28
C THR A 45 -3.71 23.61 -17.02
N SER A 46 -4.27 24.81 -16.83
CA SER A 46 -3.77 26.09 -17.36
C SER A 46 -3.39 27.03 -16.21
N PRO A 47 -2.33 27.85 -16.31
CA PRO A 47 -1.41 28.01 -17.45
C PRO A 47 -0.31 26.94 -17.52
N ASP A 48 -0.17 26.09 -16.50
CA ASP A 48 0.90 25.10 -16.40
C ASP A 48 0.34 23.67 -16.49
N PRO A 49 0.38 23.03 -17.67
CA PRO A 49 -0.10 21.66 -17.85
C PRO A 49 0.76 20.63 -17.11
N SER A 50 1.88 21.02 -16.50
CA SER A 50 2.65 20.10 -15.66
C SER A 50 2.01 19.81 -14.30
N LYS A 51 0.94 20.51 -13.89
CA LYS A 51 0.32 20.29 -12.58
C LYS A 51 -0.54 19.02 -12.56
N LEU A 52 -1.42 18.87 -13.54
CA LEU A 52 -2.33 17.75 -13.66
C LEU A 52 -2.81 17.63 -15.11
N ASN A 53 -2.78 16.42 -15.64
CA ASN A 53 -3.46 16.06 -16.88
C ASN A 53 -4.19 14.73 -16.68
N ALA A 54 -5.23 14.51 -17.47
CA ALA A 54 -5.99 13.28 -17.44
C ALA A 54 -6.59 12.96 -18.81
N ASP A 55 -6.67 11.68 -19.13
CA ASP A 55 -7.50 11.16 -20.20
C ASP A 55 -8.63 10.37 -19.55
N VAL A 56 -9.88 10.76 -19.74
CA VAL A 56 -11.03 10.08 -19.11
C VAL A 56 -12.07 9.75 -20.18
N ALA A 57 -12.37 8.47 -20.33
CA ALA A 57 -13.35 7.98 -21.27
C ALA A 57 -14.62 7.50 -20.56
N LEU A 58 -15.76 8.06 -20.93
CA LEU A 58 -17.08 7.49 -20.64
C LEU A 58 -17.33 6.32 -21.58
N THR A 59 -17.76 5.19 -21.05
CA THR A 59 -18.10 3.98 -21.81
C THR A 59 -19.50 3.52 -21.47
N GLY A 60 -20.22 2.97 -22.44
CA GLY A 60 -21.46 2.27 -22.19
C GLY A 60 -21.71 1.16 -23.19
N GLN A 61 -22.45 0.14 -22.77
CA GLN A 61 -22.79 -1.02 -23.59
C GLN A 61 -24.29 -1.30 -23.47
N PHE A 62 -24.89 -1.74 -24.57
CA PHE A 62 -26.29 -2.15 -24.66
C PHE A 62 -26.40 -3.62 -25.03
N SER A 63 -27.51 -4.24 -24.62
CA SER A 63 -27.89 -5.59 -24.97
C SER A 63 -28.47 -5.63 -26.39
N ASN A 64 -28.63 -6.85 -26.93
CA ASN A 64 -29.29 -7.05 -28.21
C ASN A 64 -30.80 -6.72 -28.17
N THR A 65 -31.37 -6.55 -26.97
CA THR A 65 -32.76 -6.15 -26.74
C THR A 65 -32.92 -4.65 -26.48
N GLY A 66 -31.83 -3.86 -26.57
CA GLY A 66 -31.84 -2.41 -26.42
C GLY A 66 -31.67 -1.89 -24.99
N GLY A 67 -31.61 -2.76 -23.98
CA GLY A 67 -31.34 -2.37 -22.59
C GLY A 67 -29.87 -2.05 -22.35
N MET A 68 -29.56 -1.12 -21.44
CA MET A 68 -28.16 -0.84 -21.05
C MET A 68 -27.62 -1.99 -20.19
N VAL A 69 -26.46 -2.51 -20.55
CA VAL A 69 -25.74 -3.58 -19.82
C VAL A 69 -24.77 -2.98 -18.82
N ASN A 70 -24.02 -1.96 -19.23
CA ASN A 70 -23.09 -1.26 -18.34
C ASN A 70 -22.90 0.21 -18.73
N ILE A 71 -22.43 0.98 -17.76
CA ILE A 71 -21.91 2.33 -17.93
C ILE A 71 -20.68 2.53 -17.03
N GLY A 72 -19.69 3.27 -17.49
CA GLY A 72 -18.44 3.42 -16.73
C GLY A 72 -17.53 4.53 -17.20
N PHE A 73 -16.50 4.79 -16.40
CA PHE A 73 -15.41 5.70 -16.71
C PHE A 73 -14.09 4.95 -16.65
N ILE A 74 -13.25 5.11 -17.66
CA ILE A 74 -11.88 4.58 -17.67
C ILE A 74 -10.95 5.75 -17.92
N GLY A 75 -9.94 5.94 -17.07
CA GLY A 75 -9.01 7.03 -17.26
C GLY A 75 -7.61 6.78 -16.75
N ASP A 76 -6.70 7.60 -17.28
CA ASP A 76 -5.30 7.71 -16.89
C ASP A 76 -5.05 9.13 -16.41
N LEU A 77 -4.39 9.27 -15.26
CA LEU A 77 -4.04 10.55 -14.65
C LEU A 77 -2.52 10.69 -14.57
N TRP A 78 -1.99 11.89 -14.76
CA TRP A 78 -0.57 12.15 -14.49
C TRP A 78 -0.29 13.59 -14.06
N MET A 79 0.75 13.74 -13.23
CA MET A 79 1.22 15.03 -12.73
C MET A 79 2.72 15.16 -12.92
N LYS A 80 3.22 16.41 -12.88
CA LYS A 80 4.63 16.78 -13.07
C LYS A 80 5.21 16.31 -14.40
N ALA A 81 4.37 16.26 -15.44
CA ALA A 81 4.78 15.95 -16.80
C ALA A 81 3.97 16.81 -17.78
N LYS A 82 4.55 17.07 -18.96
CA LYS A 82 3.84 17.73 -20.06
C LYS A 82 2.61 16.89 -20.45
N ALA A 83 1.66 17.51 -21.13
CA ALA A 83 0.47 16.81 -21.64
C ALA A 83 0.81 15.67 -22.62
N SER A 84 2.02 15.65 -23.21
CA SER A 84 2.43 14.57 -24.11
C SER A 84 2.77 13.26 -23.36
N ARG A 85 2.33 12.14 -23.95
CA ARG A 85 2.49 10.79 -23.38
C ARG A 85 3.92 10.23 -23.44
N THR A 86 4.86 10.92 -24.10
CA THR A 86 6.26 10.48 -24.27
C THR A 86 7.17 10.90 -23.13
N CYS A 87 6.73 11.78 -22.23
CA CYS A 87 7.55 12.25 -21.12
C CYS A 87 7.54 11.29 -19.91
N ILE A 88 8.63 11.33 -19.13
CA ILE A 88 8.67 10.74 -17.78
C ILE A 88 7.52 11.36 -16.97
N ARG A 89 6.68 10.51 -16.36
CA ARG A 89 5.57 10.93 -15.50
C ARG A 89 5.88 10.53 -14.06
N PRO A 90 6.33 11.47 -13.21
CA PRO A 90 6.73 11.16 -11.84
C PRO A 90 5.53 10.80 -10.95
N VAL A 91 4.32 11.21 -11.30
CA VAL A 91 3.08 10.75 -10.67
C VAL A 91 2.16 10.25 -11.76
N LYS A 92 1.66 9.02 -11.58
CA LYS A 92 0.71 8.37 -12.50
C LYS A 92 -0.43 7.79 -11.69
N GLY A 93 -1.63 7.77 -12.26
CA GLY A 93 -2.75 7.04 -11.69
C GLY A 93 -3.66 6.48 -12.77
N THR A 94 -4.51 5.54 -12.37
CA THR A 94 -5.55 4.97 -13.21
C THR A 94 -6.88 5.06 -12.49
N LEU A 95 -7.96 5.15 -13.26
CA LEU A 95 -9.33 5.14 -12.79
C LEU A 95 -10.13 4.15 -13.64
N ASN A 96 -10.88 3.27 -12.99
CA ASN A 96 -11.86 2.42 -13.64
C ASN A 96 -13.12 2.39 -12.75
N ILE A 97 -14.20 2.98 -13.25
CA ILE A 97 -15.53 2.95 -12.64
C ILE A 97 -16.43 2.18 -13.60
N ASN A 98 -17.18 1.22 -13.11
CA ASN A 98 -18.16 0.49 -13.91
C ASN A 98 -19.38 0.17 -13.06
N TYR A 99 -20.56 0.38 -13.64
CA TYR A 99 -21.81 -0.14 -13.12
C TYR A 99 -22.37 -1.14 -14.12
N ASP A 100 -22.59 -2.37 -13.69
CA ASP A 100 -23.24 -3.44 -14.46
C ASP A 100 -24.70 -3.57 -14.00
N PHE A 101 -25.63 -3.28 -14.90
CA PHE A 101 -27.07 -3.33 -14.63
C PHE A 101 -27.59 -4.77 -14.50
N THR A 102 -26.93 -5.74 -15.12
CA THR A 102 -27.32 -7.16 -15.12
C THR A 102 -27.02 -7.80 -13.79
N THR A 103 -25.82 -7.56 -13.27
CA THR A 103 -25.37 -8.09 -11.97
C THR A 103 -25.70 -7.15 -10.81
N GLN A 104 -26.05 -5.88 -11.09
CA GLN A 104 -26.26 -4.81 -10.10
C GLN A 104 -25.00 -4.53 -9.28
N ILE A 105 -23.85 -4.51 -9.95
CA ILE A 105 -22.55 -4.29 -9.33
C ILE A 105 -22.00 -2.93 -9.75
N PHE A 106 -21.70 -2.09 -8.77
CA PHE A 106 -20.86 -0.91 -8.91
C PHE A 106 -19.44 -1.24 -8.44
N ASP A 107 -18.45 -1.03 -9.31
CA ASP A 107 -17.04 -1.16 -8.99
C ASP A 107 -16.30 0.12 -9.36
N LEU A 108 -15.55 0.68 -8.41
CA LEU A 108 -14.53 1.69 -8.62
C LEU A 108 -13.19 1.11 -8.22
N ASN A 109 -12.21 1.22 -9.10
CA ASN A 109 -10.81 0.89 -8.84
C ASN A 109 -9.97 2.09 -9.29
N ALA A 110 -9.22 2.67 -8.36
CA ALA A 110 -8.27 3.72 -8.66
C ALA A 110 -6.89 3.36 -8.11
N THR A 111 -5.85 3.65 -8.88
CA THR A 111 -4.46 3.45 -8.46
C THR A 111 -3.66 4.73 -8.64
N MET A 112 -2.62 4.90 -7.83
CA MET A 112 -1.65 5.97 -7.94
C MET A 112 -0.26 5.42 -7.66
N THR A 113 0.73 5.91 -8.40
CA THR A 113 2.15 5.65 -8.18
C THR A 113 2.91 6.96 -8.23
N VAL A 114 3.73 7.20 -7.22
CA VAL A 114 4.67 8.31 -7.15
C VAL A 114 6.08 7.74 -7.30
N ASN A 115 6.80 8.22 -8.29
CA ASN A 115 8.20 7.91 -8.53
C ASN A 115 8.97 9.21 -8.80
N LYS A 116 9.20 9.99 -7.73
CA LYS A 116 9.89 11.27 -7.80
C LYS A 116 10.80 11.47 -6.59
N PRO A 117 12.09 11.09 -6.67
CA PRO A 117 13.04 11.33 -5.59
C PRO A 117 12.96 12.77 -5.05
N PRO A 118 12.96 12.96 -3.72
CA PRO A 118 13.18 11.95 -2.68
C PRO A 118 11.96 11.09 -2.30
N VAL A 119 10.80 11.29 -2.92
CA VAL A 119 9.54 10.64 -2.55
C VAL A 119 9.13 9.56 -3.55
N THR A 120 8.82 8.36 -3.05
CA THR A 120 8.20 7.29 -3.84
C THR A 120 7.01 6.72 -3.08
N GLY A 121 6.08 6.07 -3.78
CA GLY A 121 4.93 5.48 -3.12
C GLY A 121 3.90 4.94 -4.08
N ASN A 122 2.89 4.28 -3.52
CA ASN A 122 1.73 3.80 -4.25
C ASN A 122 0.46 3.94 -3.40
N GLY A 123 -0.66 3.99 -4.08
CA GLY A 123 -1.99 4.05 -3.49
C GLY A 123 -2.98 3.24 -4.32
N ASN A 124 -3.88 2.53 -3.66
CA ASN A 124 -5.02 1.88 -4.27
C ASN A 124 -6.30 2.19 -3.49
N LEU A 125 -7.34 2.56 -4.22
CA LEU A 125 -8.70 2.74 -3.73
C LEU A 125 -9.60 1.76 -4.48
N LYS A 126 -10.42 1.02 -3.74
CA LYS A 126 -11.49 0.18 -4.28
C LYS A 126 -12.80 0.49 -3.59
N VAL A 127 -13.85 0.71 -4.37
CA VAL A 127 -15.24 0.76 -3.87
C VAL A 127 -16.02 -0.30 -4.61
N HIS A 128 -16.80 -1.09 -3.89
CA HIS A 128 -17.64 -2.13 -4.45
C HIS A 128 -19.00 -2.07 -3.80
N LEU A 129 -20.07 -2.09 -4.59
CA LEU A 129 -21.45 -2.18 -4.13
C LEU A 129 -22.15 -3.24 -4.97
N GLU A 130 -22.72 -4.26 -4.33
CA GLU A 130 -23.46 -5.35 -4.99
C GLU A 130 -24.90 -5.36 -4.48
N GLY A 131 -25.84 -4.98 -5.35
CA GLY A 131 -27.26 -4.85 -4.99
C GLY A 131 -27.92 -6.18 -4.63
N LYS A 132 -27.55 -7.27 -5.28
CA LYS A 132 -28.20 -8.60 -5.12
C LYS A 132 -27.84 -9.30 -3.81
N THR A 133 -26.58 -9.26 -3.41
CA THR A 133 -26.08 -9.89 -2.17
C THR A 133 -26.00 -8.90 -1.00
N GLY A 134 -26.12 -7.61 -1.31
CA GLY A 134 -25.88 -6.52 -0.38
C GLY A 134 -24.44 -6.47 0.13
N ILE A 135 -23.46 -7.05 -0.58
CA ILE A 135 -22.03 -6.91 -0.27
C ILE A 135 -21.61 -5.50 -0.69
N TRP A 136 -20.86 -4.82 0.17
CA TRP A 136 -20.33 -3.51 -0.15
C TRP A 136 -19.08 -3.24 0.64
N TYR A 137 -18.10 -2.54 0.08
CA TYR A 137 -16.92 -2.11 0.81
C TYR A 137 -16.23 -0.92 0.17
N VAL A 138 -15.49 -0.20 1.00
CA VAL A 138 -14.51 0.80 0.58
C VAL A 138 -13.17 0.39 1.16
N LYS A 139 -12.14 0.34 0.32
CA LYS A 139 -10.79 -0.10 0.67
C LYS A 139 -9.78 0.89 0.14
N LEU A 140 -9.09 1.59 1.02
CA LEU A 140 -7.91 2.37 0.73
C LEU A 140 -6.71 1.55 1.19
N GLY A 141 -6.18 0.70 0.30
CA GLY A 141 -5.25 -0.36 0.67
C GLY A 141 -5.96 -1.59 1.29
N GLU A 142 -5.21 -2.67 1.45
CA GLU A 142 -5.61 -3.89 2.16
C GLU A 142 -4.44 -4.41 3.01
N PRO A 143 -4.65 -5.30 4.01
CA PRO A 143 -3.58 -5.80 4.88
C PRO A 143 -2.36 -6.36 4.14
N THR A 144 -2.59 -7.05 3.03
CA THR A 144 -1.54 -7.63 2.16
C THR A 144 -1.06 -6.67 1.06
N ASN A 145 -1.89 -5.68 0.68
CA ASN A 145 -1.63 -4.71 -0.38
C ASN A 145 -1.82 -3.29 0.18
N ARG A 146 -0.88 -2.86 1.02
CA ARG A 146 -0.95 -1.57 1.71
C ARG A 146 -0.55 -0.43 0.79
N ASN A 147 -1.11 0.75 1.04
CA ASN A 147 -0.61 1.98 0.44
C ASN A 147 0.72 2.34 1.08
N THR A 148 1.68 2.77 0.27
CA THR A 148 3.05 3.01 0.72
C THR A 148 3.50 4.42 0.35
N VAL A 149 4.24 5.05 1.26
CA VAL A 149 4.99 6.27 1.00
C VAL A 149 6.38 6.11 1.59
N THR A 150 7.40 6.35 0.78
CA THR A 150 8.81 6.35 1.20
C THR A 150 9.42 7.70 0.88
N VAL A 151 10.09 8.28 1.86
CA VAL A 151 10.84 9.53 1.75
C VAL A 151 12.30 9.22 2.06
N ASN A 152 13.17 9.49 1.09
CA ASN A 152 14.62 9.36 1.25
C ASN A 152 15.23 10.73 1.53
N PHE A 153 15.57 11.01 2.79
CA PHE A 153 16.14 12.29 3.20
C PHE A 153 17.53 12.09 3.81
N LEU A 154 18.55 12.77 3.27
CA LEU A 154 19.95 12.74 3.75
C LEU A 154 20.53 11.32 3.94
N GLY A 155 20.18 10.41 3.03
CA GLY A 155 20.58 8.99 3.07
C GLY A 155 19.85 8.17 4.14
N THR A 156 18.72 8.67 4.63
CA THR A 156 17.81 7.98 5.55
C THR A 156 16.53 7.63 4.82
N SER A 157 16.12 6.38 4.87
CA SER A 157 14.84 5.95 4.31
C SER A 157 13.79 5.93 5.42
N ILE A 158 12.78 6.78 5.28
CA ILE A 158 11.60 6.84 6.13
C ILE A 158 10.44 6.33 5.31
N SER A 159 9.65 5.42 5.84
CA SER A 159 8.58 4.78 5.07
C SER A 159 7.38 4.52 5.94
N ALA A 160 6.22 4.87 5.40
CA ALA A 160 4.91 4.66 5.98
C ALA A 160 4.13 3.69 5.09
N ASN A 161 3.52 2.67 5.69
CA ASN A 161 2.56 1.80 5.03
C ASN A 161 1.24 1.89 5.79
N ALA A 162 0.13 2.00 5.10
CA ALA A 162 -1.17 2.11 5.73
C ALA A 162 -2.26 1.46 4.89
N TYR A 163 -3.32 1.03 5.56
CA TYR A 163 -4.58 0.74 4.91
C TYR A 163 -5.74 1.21 5.79
N PHE A 164 -6.86 1.46 5.14
CA PHE A 164 -8.13 1.79 5.76
C PHE A 164 -9.23 1.11 4.97
N MET A 165 -10.03 0.27 5.61
CA MET A 165 -11.15 -0.38 4.96
C MET A 165 -12.39 -0.23 5.80
N PHE A 166 -13.55 -0.21 5.15
CA PHE A 166 -14.82 -0.38 5.83
C PHE A 166 -15.87 -1.01 4.95
N GLY A 167 -16.87 -1.61 5.59
CA GLY A 167 -18.00 -2.25 4.94
C GLY A 167 -18.03 -3.75 5.19
N LYS A 168 -18.77 -4.45 4.35
CA LYS A 168 -19.14 -5.85 4.48
C LYS A 168 -18.23 -6.75 3.65
N ASN A 169 -17.85 -7.89 4.24
CA ASN A 169 -16.98 -8.89 3.63
C ASN A 169 -15.55 -8.38 3.32
N ILE A 170 -14.90 -7.79 4.33
CA ILE A 170 -13.50 -7.34 4.24
C ILE A 170 -12.57 -8.21 5.10
N THR A 171 -11.30 -8.28 4.71
CA THR A 171 -10.29 -9.05 5.45
C THR A 171 -9.88 -8.28 6.71
N PRO A 172 -9.86 -8.90 7.90
CA PRO A 172 -9.35 -8.23 9.10
C PRO A 172 -7.83 -8.02 9.01
N PRO A 173 -7.25 -7.21 9.92
CA PRO A 173 -5.82 -7.23 10.14
C PRO A 173 -5.37 -8.65 10.52
N TYR A 174 -4.28 -9.12 9.92
CA TYR A 174 -3.67 -10.40 10.28
C TYR A 174 -2.19 -10.19 10.58
N ARG A 175 -1.85 -10.27 11.87
CA ARG A 175 -0.49 -10.13 12.42
C ARG A 175 0.16 -8.77 12.08
N PHE A 176 1.34 -8.54 12.66
CA PHE A 176 2.17 -7.41 12.23
C PHE A 176 2.79 -7.67 10.86
N THR A 177 3.13 -6.61 10.13
CA THR A 177 3.89 -6.75 8.88
C THR A 177 5.19 -7.50 9.08
N GLN A 178 5.68 -8.14 8.01
CA GLN A 178 6.99 -8.79 8.02
C GLN A 178 8.10 -7.83 8.45
N ARG A 179 7.97 -6.54 8.12
CA ARG A 179 8.95 -5.52 8.46
C ARG A 179 8.99 -5.24 9.96
N THR A 180 7.82 -5.07 10.58
CA THR A 180 7.71 -4.91 12.04
C THR A 180 8.16 -6.19 12.75
N TYR A 181 7.75 -7.36 12.26
CA TYR A 181 8.20 -8.64 12.78
C TYR A 181 9.73 -8.80 12.74
N ASN A 182 10.36 -8.47 11.62
CA ASN A 182 11.83 -8.49 11.48
C ASN A 182 12.52 -7.47 12.39
N GLY A 183 11.95 -6.27 12.51
CA GLY A 183 12.45 -5.21 13.38
C GLY A 183 12.43 -5.61 14.85
N LEU A 184 11.30 -6.14 15.30
CA LEU A 184 11.10 -6.72 16.62
C LEU A 184 12.06 -7.89 16.91
N ALA A 185 12.23 -8.81 15.96
CA ALA A 185 13.19 -9.91 16.10
C ALA A 185 14.63 -9.38 16.21
N SER A 186 15.00 -8.32 15.47
CA SER A 186 16.34 -7.73 15.52
C SER A 186 16.71 -7.14 16.89
N VAL A 187 15.69 -6.72 17.66
CA VAL A 187 15.84 -6.22 19.03
C VAL A 187 15.65 -7.30 20.10
N GLY A 188 15.51 -8.57 19.70
CA GLY A 188 15.44 -9.72 20.61
C GLY A 188 14.03 -10.02 21.11
N CYS A 189 13.01 -9.48 20.46
CA CYS A 189 11.63 -9.71 20.81
C CYS A 189 11.04 -10.75 19.86
N TYR A 190 10.70 -11.91 20.40
CA TYR A 190 10.23 -13.08 19.63
C TYR A 190 8.84 -13.52 20.10
N GLY A 191 8.11 -14.23 19.23
CA GLY A 191 6.81 -14.81 19.57
C GLY A 191 5.66 -13.80 19.62
N MET A 192 5.79 -12.67 18.92
CA MET A 192 4.75 -11.65 18.83
C MET A 192 3.82 -11.96 17.67
N THR A 193 2.78 -12.71 17.99
CA THR A 193 1.72 -13.03 17.05
C THR A 193 0.41 -12.51 17.65
N PRO A 194 -0.10 -11.36 17.17
CA PRO A 194 -1.48 -10.95 17.43
C PRO A 194 -2.45 -12.12 17.26
N SER A 195 -3.44 -12.24 18.12
CA SER A 195 -4.49 -13.23 17.95
C SER A 195 -5.21 -13.01 16.62
N SER A 196 -5.18 -14.02 15.75
CA SER A 196 -5.88 -13.99 14.46
C SER A 196 -7.33 -14.43 14.66
N SER A 197 -8.01 -13.79 15.59
CA SER A 197 -9.36 -14.14 15.98
C SER A 197 -10.31 -13.53 14.95
N GLY A 198 -10.61 -14.30 13.91
CA GLY A 198 -11.47 -13.85 12.83
C GLY A 198 -12.36 -14.96 12.34
N THR A 199 -13.61 -14.92 12.75
CA THR A 199 -14.59 -15.96 12.43
C THR A 199 -15.13 -15.80 11.00
N THR A 200 -15.64 -16.91 10.47
CA THR A 200 -16.10 -17.10 9.09
C THR A 200 -17.45 -16.43 8.76
N GLU A 201 -18.17 -15.85 9.74
CA GLU A 201 -19.49 -15.22 9.54
C GLU A 201 -19.46 -13.74 9.08
N ARG A 202 -18.31 -13.29 8.57
CA ARG A 202 -18.04 -11.92 8.12
C ARG A 202 -18.82 -11.43 6.90
N SER A 203 -19.64 -12.30 6.33
CA SER A 203 -20.46 -12.04 5.14
C SER A 203 -21.72 -11.22 5.42
N ARG A 204 -21.97 -10.75 6.67
CA ARG A 204 -23.20 -9.99 7.04
C ARG A 204 -23.00 -8.70 7.84
N ALA A 205 -21.79 -8.34 8.25
CA ALA A 205 -21.53 -7.19 9.13
C ALA A 205 -20.70 -6.08 8.47
N MET A 206 -20.73 -4.86 9.00
CA MET A 206 -19.74 -3.83 8.62
C MET A 206 -18.50 -4.04 9.50
N ASP A 207 -17.32 -3.88 8.96
CA ASP A 207 -16.07 -3.88 9.70
C ASP A 207 -15.33 -2.57 9.43
N LEU A 208 -14.41 -2.16 10.30
CA LEU A 208 -13.57 -0.96 10.11
C LEU A 208 -12.12 -1.22 10.54
N PRO A 209 -11.30 -1.91 9.74
CA PRO A 209 -9.89 -2.10 10.04
C PRO A 209 -9.02 -0.95 9.51
N VAL A 210 -8.08 -0.52 10.35
CA VAL A 210 -7.11 0.54 10.09
C VAL A 210 -5.73 0.05 10.47
N ASP A 211 -4.73 0.43 9.68
CA ASP A 211 -3.34 0.21 10.02
C ASP A 211 -2.45 1.40 9.65
N LEU A 212 -1.45 1.62 10.49
CA LEU A 212 -0.31 2.48 10.22
C LEU A 212 0.98 1.80 10.66
N MET A 213 1.92 1.65 9.72
CA MET A 213 3.29 1.23 9.97
C MET A 213 4.25 2.33 9.57
N LEU A 214 5.11 2.77 10.49
CA LEU A 214 6.21 3.69 10.23
C LEU A 214 7.53 2.98 10.48
N ALA A 215 8.50 3.12 9.59
CA ALA A 215 9.87 2.70 9.85
C ALA A 215 10.90 3.65 9.29
N LEU A 216 12.00 3.74 10.04
CA LEU A 216 13.20 4.48 9.73
C LEU A 216 14.40 3.54 9.80
N ILE A 217 15.26 3.61 8.79
CA ILE A 217 16.54 2.90 8.79
C ILE A 217 17.63 3.84 8.29
N ARG A 218 18.69 3.95 9.09
CA ARG A 218 19.93 4.64 8.73
C ARG A 218 21.12 3.81 9.16
N GLU A 219 22.01 3.54 8.21
CA GLU A 219 23.29 2.89 8.46
C GLU A 219 24.38 3.70 7.78
N ARG A 220 25.47 3.96 8.49
CA ARG A 220 26.62 4.74 8.01
C ARG A 220 27.90 4.04 8.45
N MET A 221 28.90 4.14 7.57
CA MET A 221 30.24 3.69 7.85
C MET A 221 31.23 4.82 7.51
N ARG A 222 32.31 4.90 8.28
CA ARG A 222 33.46 5.78 8.03
C ARG A 222 34.74 5.00 8.19
N ASP A 223 35.67 5.21 7.27
CA ASP A 223 37.00 4.64 7.40
C ASP A 223 37.72 5.29 8.58
N ILE A 224 38.37 4.49 9.41
CA ILE A 224 39.25 4.95 10.48
C ILE A 224 40.68 4.87 9.98
N VAL A 225 41.13 3.65 9.68
CA VAL A 225 42.46 3.36 9.14
C VAL A 225 42.45 2.04 8.39
N ALA A 226 43.04 2.03 7.20
CA ALA A 226 43.17 0.85 6.35
C ALA A 226 41.84 0.06 6.19
N ARG A 227 41.74 -1.12 6.83
CA ARG A 227 40.59 -2.03 6.76
C ARG A 227 39.56 -1.80 7.87
N LEU A 228 39.86 -0.92 8.82
CA LEU A 228 39.05 -0.62 9.98
C LEU A 228 38.07 0.51 9.66
N LYS A 229 36.79 0.26 9.88
CA LYS A 229 35.72 1.24 9.68
C LYS A 229 34.90 1.36 10.95
N ALA A 230 34.57 2.59 11.35
CA ALA A 230 33.51 2.86 12.31
C ALA A 230 32.17 2.65 11.60
N LYS A 231 31.27 1.89 12.23
CA LYS A 231 29.92 1.63 11.74
C LYS A 231 28.92 2.05 12.81
N TRP A 232 27.91 2.80 12.42
CA TRP A 232 26.77 3.09 13.28
C TRP A 232 25.45 2.88 12.55
N ARG A 233 24.46 2.39 13.30
CA ARG A 233 23.14 2.05 12.80
C ARG A 233 22.08 2.58 13.75
N PHE A 234 21.07 3.21 13.16
CA PHE A 234 19.84 3.59 13.82
C PHE A 234 18.69 3.00 13.02
N ALA A 235 17.85 2.21 13.66
CA ALA A 235 16.61 1.77 13.05
C ALA A 235 15.49 1.76 14.07
N GLY A 236 14.29 2.05 13.63
CA GLY A 236 13.12 1.97 14.48
C GLY A 236 11.88 1.82 13.63
N GLY A 237 10.83 1.33 14.27
CA GLY A 237 9.54 1.25 13.64
C GLY A 237 8.43 1.10 14.66
N PHE A 238 7.24 1.44 14.21
CA PHE A 238 5.99 1.35 14.94
C PHE A 238 4.94 0.80 13.99
N GLU A 239 4.09 -0.08 14.48
CA GLU A 239 2.92 -0.54 13.76
C GLU A 239 1.72 -0.60 14.70
N PHE A 240 0.59 -0.13 14.20
CA PHE A 240 -0.70 -0.22 14.87
C PHE A 240 -1.72 -0.78 13.89
N ASN A 241 -2.45 -1.80 14.32
CA ASN A 241 -3.61 -2.34 13.63
C ASN A 241 -4.80 -2.26 14.58
N ALA A 242 -5.93 -1.70 14.16
CA ALA A 242 -7.17 -1.78 14.90
C ALA A 242 -8.33 -2.13 14.00
N SER A 243 -9.36 -2.75 14.57
CA SER A 243 -10.59 -3.08 13.88
C SER A 243 -11.78 -3.05 14.83
N LEU A 244 -12.85 -2.38 14.42
CA LEU A 244 -14.19 -2.58 14.97
C LEU A 244 -14.87 -3.69 14.16
N LEU A 245 -15.26 -4.76 14.85
CA LEU A 245 -15.77 -5.99 14.25
C LEU A 245 -17.08 -6.41 14.90
N ARG A 246 -17.96 -7.08 14.16
CA ARG A 246 -19.21 -7.65 14.70
C ARG A 246 -19.04 -9.12 15.05
N TYR A 247 -19.66 -9.57 16.15
CA TYR A 247 -19.76 -10.99 16.47
C TYR A 247 -20.58 -11.75 15.39
N PRO A 248 -20.24 -13.03 15.13
CA PRO A 248 -21.12 -13.94 14.42
C PRO A 248 -22.50 -14.03 15.08
N ASN A 249 -23.52 -14.31 14.28
CA ASN A 249 -24.85 -14.57 14.82
C ASN A 249 -24.80 -15.84 15.69
N GLY A 250 -25.37 -15.78 16.89
CA GLY A 250 -25.45 -16.94 17.79
C GLY A 250 -24.20 -17.26 18.63
N SER A 251 -23.12 -16.48 18.56
CA SER A 251 -21.89 -16.70 19.37
C SER A 251 -21.94 -16.07 20.77
N LEU A 252 -23.10 -16.06 21.42
CA LEU A 252 -23.41 -15.23 22.61
C LEU A 252 -22.83 -15.68 23.95
N CYS A 253 -22.01 -16.73 24.02
CA CYS A 253 -21.52 -17.18 25.32
C CYS A 253 -20.28 -16.38 25.77
N GLY A 254 -20.49 -15.16 26.27
CA GLY A 254 -19.54 -14.46 27.16
C GLY A 254 -18.62 -13.37 26.57
N GLY A 255 -19.04 -12.63 25.54
CA GLY A 255 -18.24 -11.54 24.97
C GLY A 255 -18.50 -10.15 25.57
N ASP A 256 -17.45 -9.42 25.95
CA ASP A 256 -17.49 -8.07 26.55
C ASP A 256 -17.70 -6.93 25.51
N GLY A 257 -18.57 -7.14 24.52
CA GLY A 257 -18.83 -6.18 23.44
C GLY A 257 -20.13 -5.37 23.60
N MET A 258 -20.20 -4.18 22.98
CA MET A 258 -21.42 -3.36 22.96
C MET A 258 -22.27 -3.68 21.73
N ASN A 259 -23.52 -4.12 21.94
CA ASN A 259 -24.50 -4.32 20.86
C ASN A 259 -23.97 -5.19 19.69
N TRP A 260 -23.33 -6.33 20.00
CA TRP A 260 -22.73 -7.26 19.04
C TRP A 260 -21.44 -6.76 18.36
N TRP A 261 -20.85 -5.67 18.84
CA TRP A 261 -19.58 -5.15 18.34
C TRP A 261 -18.46 -5.33 19.35
N TYR A 262 -17.26 -5.58 18.86
CA TYR A 262 -16.06 -5.68 19.66
C TYR A 262 -14.89 -4.96 18.95
N VAL A 263 -13.94 -4.48 19.75
CA VAL A 263 -12.73 -3.84 19.25
C VAL A 263 -11.57 -4.81 19.40
N GLN A 264 -10.77 -4.92 18.35
CA GLN A 264 -9.50 -5.59 18.39
C GLN A 264 -8.41 -4.59 17.99
N ALA A 265 -7.35 -4.49 18.78
CA ALA A 265 -6.22 -3.62 18.49
C ALA A 265 -4.89 -4.28 18.84
N ASN A 266 -3.88 -4.03 18.02
CA ASN A 266 -2.52 -4.53 18.19
C ASN A 266 -1.56 -3.40 17.90
N VAL A 267 -0.58 -3.24 18.78
CA VAL A 267 0.45 -2.22 18.64
C VAL A 267 1.82 -2.83 18.91
N ALA A 268 2.81 -2.47 18.10
CA ALA A 268 4.20 -2.83 18.32
C ALA A 268 5.13 -1.68 17.99
N ALA A 269 6.21 -1.58 18.75
CA ALA A 269 7.29 -0.65 18.53
C ALA A 269 8.63 -1.35 18.75
N TYR A 270 9.62 -0.97 17.96
CA TYR A 270 11.01 -1.36 18.16
C TYR A 270 11.96 -0.21 17.84
N ALA A 271 13.09 -0.17 18.53
CA ALA A 271 14.18 0.73 18.23
C ALA A 271 15.53 0.05 18.51
N ILE A 272 16.51 0.30 17.64
CA ILE A 272 17.89 -0.14 17.79
C ILE A 272 18.84 1.01 17.46
N ALA A 273 19.80 1.21 18.33
CA ALA A 273 20.97 2.03 18.09
C ALA A 273 22.22 1.18 18.36
N SER A 274 23.14 1.11 17.41
CA SER A 274 24.39 0.37 17.59
C SER A 274 25.59 1.13 17.05
N ALA A 275 26.70 1.04 17.78
CA ALA A 275 28.03 1.44 17.36
C ALA A 275 28.92 0.19 17.28
N SER A 276 29.62 0.03 16.16
CA SER A 276 30.38 -1.18 15.86
C SER A 276 31.66 -0.82 15.10
N VAL A 277 32.66 -1.67 15.21
CA VAL A 277 33.84 -1.69 14.35
C VAL A 277 33.62 -2.70 13.25
N TYR A 278 33.77 -2.28 12.00
CA TYR A 278 33.75 -3.16 10.82
C TYR A 278 35.16 -3.34 10.26
N ILE A 279 35.55 -4.58 9.98
CA ILE A 279 36.82 -4.92 9.35
C ILE A 279 36.54 -5.50 7.96
N THR A 280 37.01 -4.82 6.91
CA THR A 280 36.95 -5.31 5.53
C THR A 280 37.75 -6.61 5.42
N PRO A 281 37.24 -7.68 4.79
CA PRO A 281 37.92 -8.96 4.78
C PRO A 281 39.17 -8.95 3.87
N LYS A 282 40.15 -9.82 4.17
CA LYS A 282 41.37 -9.99 3.36
C LYS A 282 41.48 -11.44 2.92
N LYS A 283 42.13 -11.68 1.78
CA LYS A 283 42.40 -13.05 1.32
C LYS A 283 43.36 -13.73 2.31
N ILE A 284 43.19 -15.04 2.47
CA ILE A 284 44.08 -15.86 3.31
C ILE A 284 45.53 -15.78 2.79
N SER A 285 45.69 -15.75 1.46
CA SER A 285 46.99 -15.59 0.77
C SER A 285 47.78 -14.35 1.20
N ASP A 286 47.09 -13.33 1.71
CA ASP A 286 47.72 -12.06 2.03
C ASP A 286 47.97 -11.93 3.55
N GLY A 287 47.96 -13.04 4.31
CA GLY A 287 48.21 -13.05 5.76
C GLY A 287 47.00 -12.58 6.57
N CYS A 288 45.86 -13.23 6.41
CA CYS A 288 44.66 -12.91 7.16
C CYS A 288 44.56 -13.69 8.48
N LEU A 289 44.47 -12.98 9.62
CA LEU A 289 44.38 -13.60 10.95
C LEU A 289 42.96 -13.67 11.53
N VAL A 290 42.17 -12.58 11.41
CA VAL A 290 40.87 -12.46 12.09
C VAL A 290 39.69 -12.37 11.11
N CYS A 291 39.80 -11.54 10.07
CA CYS A 291 38.69 -11.30 9.14
C CYS A 291 39.03 -11.69 7.70
N CYS A 292 38.75 -12.94 7.35
CA CYS A 292 39.21 -13.57 6.11
C CYS A 292 38.08 -13.84 5.14
N THR A 293 38.28 -13.59 3.85
CA THR A 293 37.22 -13.74 2.83
C THR A 293 36.59 -15.12 2.77
N LYS A 294 37.34 -16.19 3.11
CA LYS A 294 36.81 -17.56 3.17
C LYS A 294 35.71 -17.74 4.23
N ASN A 295 35.89 -17.16 5.41
CA ASN A 295 34.97 -17.34 6.54
C ASN A 295 34.02 -16.13 6.70
N HIS A 296 34.45 -14.96 6.25
CA HIS A 296 33.77 -13.68 6.36
C HIS A 296 33.81 -12.94 5.02
N PRO A 297 33.13 -13.45 3.98
CA PRO A 297 33.16 -12.84 2.64
C PRO A 297 32.66 -11.40 2.64
N ASN A 298 31.80 -11.06 3.61
CA ASN A 298 31.20 -9.73 3.77
C ASN A 298 31.87 -8.90 4.89
N GLY A 299 33.00 -9.34 5.44
CA GLY A 299 33.70 -8.68 6.54
C GLY A 299 33.19 -9.05 7.95
N CYS A 300 33.81 -8.45 8.96
CA CYS A 300 33.59 -8.79 10.36
C CYS A 300 33.11 -7.55 11.11
N THR A 301 32.04 -7.68 11.88
CA THR A 301 31.49 -6.58 12.67
C THR A 301 31.59 -6.92 14.15
N PHE A 302 32.28 -6.08 14.90
CA PHE A 302 32.40 -6.15 16.36
C PHE A 302 31.56 -5.03 16.96
N ASN A 303 30.49 -5.37 17.67
CA ASN A 303 29.66 -4.36 18.33
C ASN A 303 30.42 -3.82 19.55
N ILE A 304 30.48 -2.50 19.68
CA ILE A 304 31.05 -1.80 20.85
C ILE A 304 29.94 -1.50 21.86
N ALA A 305 28.78 -1.09 21.35
CA ALA A 305 27.62 -0.79 22.16
C ALA A 305 26.36 -0.99 21.32
N THR A 306 25.34 -1.57 21.91
CA THR A 306 24.03 -1.76 21.28
C THR A 306 22.91 -1.55 22.29
N ILE A 307 22.00 -0.65 21.94
CA ILE A 307 20.76 -0.38 22.68
C ILE A 307 19.62 -0.98 21.86
N LYS A 308 18.82 -1.85 22.48
CA LYS A 308 17.65 -2.51 21.89
C LYS A 308 16.44 -2.26 22.76
N LEU A 309 15.38 -1.75 22.14
CA LEU A 309 14.10 -1.48 22.78
C LEU A 309 13.00 -2.13 21.96
N CYS A 310 12.04 -2.74 22.65
CA CYS A 310 10.80 -3.16 22.04
C CYS A 310 9.64 -3.08 23.05
N ALA A 311 8.45 -2.87 22.50
CA ALA A 311 7.21 -3.03 23.22
C ALA A 311 6.16 -3.55 22.24
N TRP A 312 5.25 -4.38 22.73
CA TRP A 312 4.01 -4.66 22.01
C TRP A 312 2.87 -4.85 23.00
N ALA A 313 1.67 -4.56 22.52
CA ALA A 313 0.45 -4.82 23.24
C ALA A 313 -0.64 -5.29 22.28
N GLU A 314 -1.52 -6.13 22.79
CA GLU A 314 -2.74 -6.57 22.14
C GLU A 314 -3.92 -6.36 23.10
N ALA A 315 -5.02 -5.86 22.55
CA ALA A 315 -6.32 -5.77 23.18
C ALA A 315 -7.36 -6.48 22.31
N ASP A 316 -8.08 -7.45 22.88
CA ASP A 316 -9.23 -8.11 22.27
C ASP A 316 -10.35 -8.22 23.29
N SER A 317 -11.44 -7.47 23.08
CA SER A 317 -12.58 -7.44 24.01
C SER A 317 -13.47 -8.68 23.93
N ARG A 318 -13.07 -9.74 23.22
CA ARG A 318 -13.76 -11.04 23.24
C ARG A 318 -13.41 -11.95 24.40
N THR A 319 -12.34 -11.65 25.13
CA THR A 319 -11.88 -12.48 26.23
C THR A 319 -11.95 -11.70 27.52
N THR A 320 -12.57 -12.28 28.55
CA THR A 320 -12.79 -11.71 29.89
C THR A 320 -11.50 -11.26 30.61
N HIS A 321 -10.31 -11.54 30.05
CA HIS A 321 -8.97 -11.22 30.60
C HIS A 321 -7.97 -10.69 29.52
N GLY A 322 -8.44 -10.17 28.40
CA GLY A 322 -7.68 -10.07 27.13
C GLY A 322 -6.69 -8.91 26.92
N TYR A 323 -5.82 -8.58 27.89
CA TYR A 323 -4.68 -7.68 27.63
C TYR A 323 -3.36 -8.45 27.69
N LYS A 324 -2.64 -8.50 26.56
CA LYS A 324 -1.27 -9.01 26.52
C LYS A 324 -0.33 -7.84 26.32
N VAL A 325 0.51 -7.56 27.32
CA VAL A 325 1.55 -6.53 27.23
C VAL A 325 2.89 -7.20 27.43
N ARG A 326 3.85 -6.95 26.55
CA ARG A 326 5.26 -7.33 26.77
C ARG A 326 6.16 -6.15 26.41
N GLN A 327 7.03 -5.82 27.34
CA GLN A 327 8.05 -4.79 27.17
C GLN A 327 9.41 -5.43 27.42
N THR A 328 10.38 -5.12 26.56
CA THR A 328 11.77 -5.57 26.74
C THR A 328 12.70 -4.40 26.41
N ALA A 329 13.53 -4.01 27.39
CA ALA A 329 14.66 -3.11 27.18
C ALA A 329 15.94 -3.87 27.48
N ARG A 330 16.90 -3.86 26.54
CA ARG A 330 18.21 -4.50 26.73
C ARG A 330 19.31 -3.59 26.23
N MET A 331 20.24 -3.28 27.11
CA MET A 331 21.50 -2.64 26.78
C MET A 331 22.59 -3.72 26.81
N THR A 332 23.41 -3.78 25.76
CA THR A 332 24.59 -4.64 25.71
C THR A 332 25.77 -3.78 25.33
N CYS A 333 26.77 -3.75 26.22
CA CYS A 333 28.08 -3.17 25.95
C CYS A 333 28.98 -4.31 25.50
#